data_AF-A0A3D8QCU6-F1
#
_entry.id   AF-A0A3D8QCU6-F1
#
_cell.length_a   1.000
_cell.length_b   1.000
_cell.length_c   1.000
_cell.angle_alpha   90.00
_cell.angle_beta   90.00
_cell.angle_gamma   90.00
#
_symmetry.space_group_name_H-M   'P 1'
#
loop_
_entity.id
_entity.type
_entity.pdbx_description
1 polymer ?
#
loop_
_entity_poly.entity_id
_entity_poly.type
_entity_poly.pdbx_seq_one_letter_code
_entity_poly.pdbx_strand_id
1 'polypeptide(L)'
;MLYGDLPVYERALKGHDRHNKVHGYEMTVLRKQLLPGFWSKPAYILSRLLEELAKPDGERLEWLVWIDIDVLIMNYKIPLEIFLPPRTHSHINCMVTNDHRGLNNGVFFLRVCDWSVWLMTACLGYQNAGCRPPGKLRTEDQGALENLISEDQFSNNTIHVPQRWFNAFAGYRDSTLLKTTKEKPNSVTEGDLLVHFAGNKQTRIDTMTKWLRLSEKHLPAWELDLKDTWYRKDIKRFWESNSTSEAQS
;
A
#
# COMPACT_ATOMS: atom_id res chain seq x y z
N MET A 1 12.23 -9.98 0.58
CA MET A 1 13.22 -9.64 -0.46
C MET A 1 13.62 -8.20 -0.22
N LEU A 2 14.89 -7.87 -0.39
CA LEU A 2 15.43 -6.54 -0.10
C LEU A 2 15.76 -5.82 -1.40
N TYR A 3 15.68 -4.49 -1.39
CA TYR A 3 16.13 -3.68 -2.52
C TYR A 3 17.66 -3.70 -2.59
N GLY A 4 18.23 -4.05 -3.75
CA GLY A 4 19.67 -4.11 -4.01
C GLY A 4 20.12 -5.41 -4.67
N ASP A 5 19.34 -6.48 -4.51
CA ASP A 5 19.73 -7.82 -4.98
C ASP A 5 19.51 -8.03 -6.48
N LEU A 6 18.55 -7.30 -7.09
CA LEU A 6 18.17 -7.47 -8.49
C LEU A 6 17.94 -6.12 -9.19
N PRO A 7 18.45 -5.92 -10.43
CA PRO A 7 18.32 -4.66 -11.16
C PRO A 7 16.88 -4.19 -11.37
N VAL A 8 15.91 -5.11 -11.45
CA VAL A 8 14.49 -4.79 -11.63
C VAL A 8 13.93 -3.99 -10.44
N TYR A 9 14.38 -4.29 -9.22
CA TYR A 9 13.90 -3.61 -8.01
C TYR A 9 14.52 -2.22 -7.86
N GLU A 10 15.78 -2.03 -8.24
CA GLU A 10 16.35 -0.68 -8.29
C GLU A 10 15.67 0.20 -9.35
N ARG A 11 15.24 -0.39 -10.48
CA ARG A 11 14.44 0.34 -11.48
C ARG A 11 13.05 0.70 -10.95
N ALA A 12 12.40 -0.21 -10.24
CA ALA A 12 11.14 0.07 -9.54
C ALA A 12 11.30 1.25 -8.56
N LEU A 13 12.36 1.22 -7.76
CA LEU A 13 12.67 2.27 -6.80
C LEU A 13 12.91 3.64 -7.46
N LYS A 14 13.57 3.68 -8.62
CA LYS A 14 13.72 4.93 -9.40
C LYS A 14 12.38 5.51 -9.85
N GLY A 15 11.39 4.65 -10.12
CA GLY A 15 10.01 5.07 -10.39
C GLY A 15 9.40 5.76 -9.17
N HIS A 16 9.51 5.14 -7.99
CA HIS A 16 9.06 5.74 -6.74
C HIS A 16 9.78 7.05 -6.43
N ASP A 17 11.11 7.12 -6.56
CA ASP A 17 11.90 8.34 -6.38
C ASP A 17 11.42 9.48 -7.31
N ARG A 18 11.11 9.17 -8.57
CA ARG A 18 10.55 10.16 -9.49
C ARG A 18 9.17 10.64 -9.05
N HIS A 19 8.29 9.74 -8.66
CA HIS A 19 6.96 10.11 -8.17
C HIS A 19 7.05 10.99 -6.92
N ASN A 20 7.91 10.61 -5.97
CA ASN A 20 8.17 11.38 -4.76
C ASN A 20 8.72 12.79 -5.07
N LYS A 21 9.61 12.94 -6.05
CA LYS A 21 10.10 14.26 -6.50
C LYS A 21 9.00 15.14 -7.11
N VAL A 22 8.02 14.55 -7.80
CA VAL A 22 6.90 15.29 -8.38
C VAL A 22 5.98 15.86 -7.28
N HIS A 23 5.76 15.10 -6.22
CA HIS A 23 4.80 15.44 -5.16
C HIS A 23 5.42 15.91 -3.85
N GLY A 24 6.74 15.95 -3.74
CA GLY A 24 7.46 16.41 -2.55
C GLY A 24 7.48 15.41 -1.39
N TYR A 25 7.42 14.10 -1.68
CA TYR A 25 7.44 13.07 -0.63
C TYR A 25 8.87 12.67 -0.24
N GLU A 26 9.03 12.30 1.03
CA GLU A 26 10.24 11.65 1.53
C GLU A 26 10.15 10.14 1.37
N MET A 27 11.28 9.48 1.08
CA MET A 27 11.34 8.03 0.97
C MET A 27 12.55 7.48 1.70
N THR A 28 12.27 6.49 2.56
CA THR A 28 13.30 5.66 3.19
C THR A 28 13.15 4.24 2.67
N VAL A 29 14.26 3.51 2.59
CA VAL A 29 14.27 2.16 2.00
C VAL A 29 14.84 1.17 2.98
N LEU A 30 14.08 0.12 3.28
CA LEU A 30 14.55 -1.03 4.03
C LEU A 30 15.51 -1.86 3.16
N ARG A 31 16.81 -1.59 3.28
CA ARG A 31 17.87 -2.25 2.50
C ARG A 31 18.38 -3.56 3.12
N LYS A 32 18.19 -3.74 4.43
CA LYS A 32 18.69 -4.90 5.18
C LYS A 32 17.54 -5.58 5.89
N GLN A 33 17.51 -6.91 5.87
CA GLN A 33 16.56 -7.68 6.68
C GLN A 33 16.90 -7.50 8.16
N LEU A 34 15.92 -7.03 8.94
CA LEU A 34 16.06 -6.76 10.38
C LEU A 34 15.63 -7.97 11.20
N LEU A 35 14.53 -8.60 10.78
CA LEU A 35 13.92 -9.77 11.40
C LEU A 35 13.64 -10.87 10.36
N PRO A 36 13.61 -12.16 10.76
CA PRO A 36 13.30 -13.27 9.88
C PRO A 36 11.96 -13.09 9.14
N GLY A 37 11.84 -13.69 7.97
CA GLY A 37 10.60 -13.65 7.20
C GLY A 37 10.18 -12.23 6.81
N PHE A 38 8.88 -11.96 6.88
CA PHE A 38 8.27 -10.67 6.55
C PHE A 38 8.16 -9.72 7.75
N TRP A 39 8.61 -10.12 8.94
CA TRP A 39 8.53 -9.33 10.17
C TRP A 39 9.43 -8.08 10.19
N SER A 40 10.36 -7.96 9.24
CA SER A 40 11.13 -6.71 9.06
C SER A 40 10.24 -5.53 8.69
N LYS A 41 9.10 -5.75 8.01
CA LYS A 41 8.14 -4.70 7.63
C LYS A 41 7.59 -3.97 8.87
N PRO A 42 6.87 -4.63 9.80
CA PRO A 42 6.34 -3.95 10.99
C PRO A 42 7.45 -3.37 11.88
N ALA A 43 8.62 -4.02 11.99
CA ALA A 43 9.75 -3.48 12.75
C ALA A 43 10.28 -2.16 12.18
N TYR A 44 10.43 -2.10 10.86
CA TYR A 44 10.92 -0.90 10.19
C TYR A 44 9.91 0.24 10.28
N ILE A 45 8.63 -0.05 10.04
CA ILE A 45 7.55 0.94 10.19
C ILE A 45 7.51 1.47 11.62
N LEU A 46 7.58 0.59 12.62
CA LEU A 46 7.63 0.99 14.03
C LEU A 46 8.80 1.95 14.32
N SER A 47 10.01 1.65 13.81
CA SER A 47 11.14 2.57 13.99
C SER A 47 10.90 3.96 13.36
N ARG A 48 10.26 4.01 12.18
CA ARG A 48 9.94 5.28 11.51
C ARG A 48 8.87 6.06 12.25
N LEU A 49 7.81 5.39 12.73
CA LEU A 49 6.77 6.02 13.54
C LEU A 49 7.35 6.67 14.80
N LEU A 50 8.22 5.96 15.53
CA LEU A 50 8.85 6.49 16.74
C LEU A 50 9.79 7.67 16.44
N GLU A 51 10.54 7.62 15.34
CA GLU A 51 11.38 8.74 14.90
C GLU A 51 10.55 9.99 14.54
N GLU A 52 9.44 9.82 13.81
CA GLU A 52 8.56 10.95 13.48
C GLU A 52 7.84 11.52 14.70
N LEU A 53 7.40 10.66 15.64
CA LEU A 53 6.77 11.12 16.88
C LEU A 53 7.73 11.84 17.83
N ALA A 54 9.05 11.62 17.68
CA ALA A 54 10.06 12.35 18.43
C ALA A 54 10.33 13.76 17.88
N LYS A 55 9.88 14.09 16.67
CA LYS A 55 10.01 15.42 16.08
C LYS A 55 8.91 16.37 16.60
N PRO A 56 9.14 17.70 16.57
CA PRO A 56 8.08 18.67 16.80
C PRO A 56 6.90 18.50 15.84
N ASP A 57 5.70 18.85 16.29
CA ASP A 57 4.44 18.68 15.53
C ASP A 57 4.46 19.27 14.11
N GLY A 58 5.16 20.38 13.89
CA GLY A 58 5.26 21.04 12.58
C GLY A 58 6.33 20.47 11.64
N GLU A 59 7.17 19.54 12.12
CA GLU A 59 8.28 18.94 11.37
C GLU A 59 8.07 17.44 11.11
N ARG A 60 7.11 16.80 11.79
CA ARG A 60 6.80 15.38 11.62
C ARG A 60 5.93 15.13 10.40
N LEU A 61 6.14 13.97 9.77
CA LEU A 61 5.22 13.45 8.76
C LEU A 61 3.84 13.18 9.37
N GLU A 62 2.77 13.36 8.59
CA GLU A 62 1.41 13.02 9.02
C GLU A 62 1.05 11.55 8.75
N TRP A 63 1.58 11.00 7.66
CA TRP A 63 1.28 9.65 7.19
C TRP A 63 2.54 8.96 6.67
N LEU A 64 2.63 7.66 6.95
CA LEU A 64 3.55 6.73 6.31
C LEU A 64 2.76 5.86 5.33
N VAL A 65 3.35 5.63 4.15
CA VAL A 65 2.82 4.68 3.17
C VAL A 65 3.84 3.58 2.99
N TRP A 66 3.46 2.36 3.34
CA TRP A 66 4.30 1.20 3.05
C TRP A 66 4.05 0.75 1.61
N ILE A 67 5.11 0.44 0.87
CA ILE A 67 5.06 -0.09 -0.49
C ILE A 67 6.03 -1.26 -0.61
N ASP A 68 5.52 -2.44 -0.98
CA ASP A 68 6.32 -3.62 -1.24
C ASP A 68 7.22 -3.44 -2.47
N ILE A 69 8.33 -4.18 -2.47
CA ILE A 69 9.38 -4.11 -3.49
C ILE A 69 8.91 -4.46 -4.91
N ASP A 70 7.82 -5.21 -5.01
CA ASP A 70 7.20 -5.67 -6.24
C ASP A 70 6.00 -4.82 -6.65
N VAL A 71 6.05 -3.52 -6.34
CA VAL A 71 5.07 -2.51 -6.77
C VAL A 71 5.74 -1.48 -7.68
N LEU A 72 5.09 -1.15 -8.80
CA LEU A 72 5.56 -0.18 -9.79
C LEU A 72 4.58 0.98 -9.94
N ILE A 73 5.08 2.21 -9.99
CA ILE A 73 4.30 3.39 -10.39
C ILE A 73 4.00 3.33 -11.90
N MET A 74 2.74 3.55 -12.27
CA MET A 74 2.26 3.62 -13.65
C MET A 74 1.78 5.02 -14.03
N ASN A 75 1.21 5.76 -13.09
CA ASN A 75 0.81 7.14 -13.28
C ASN A 75 1.48 8.06 -12.26
N TYR A 76 2.53 8.76 -12.70
CA TYR A 76 3.34 9.63 -11.84
C TYR A 76 2.62 10.91 -11.40
N LYS A 77 1.45 11.22 -11.98
CA LYS A 77 0.69 12.44 -11.70
C LYS A 77 -0.35 12.28 -10.58
N ILE A 78 -0.54 11.06 -10.07
CA ILE A 78 -1.53 10.80 -9.03
C ILE A 78 -0.88 11.01 -7.66
N PRO A 79 -1.28 12.05 -6.92
CA PRO A 79 -0.77 12.27 -5.57
C PRO A 79 -1.31 11.23 -4.58
N LEU A 80 -0.55 10.89 -3.54
CA LEU A 80 -1.00 10.00 -2.46
C LEU A 80 -2.06 10.64 -1.56
N GLU A 81 -2.06 11.96 -1.39
CA GLU A 81 -3.02 12.63 -0.51
C GLU A 81 -4.47 12.53 -1.00
N ILE A 82 -4.70 12.18 -2.26
CA ILE A 82 -6.06 11.98 -2.77
C ILE A 82 -6.78 10.83 -2.06
N PHE A 83 -6.03 9.83 -1.57
CA PHE A 83 -6.60 8.66 -0.90
C PHE A 83 -6.91 8.91 0.57
N LEU A 84 -6.26 9.90 1.19
CA LEU A 84 -6.35 10.13 2.62
C LEU A 84 -7.80 10.42 3.05
N PRO A 85 -8.17 10.03 4.29
CA PRO A 85 -9.51 10.30 4.80
C PRO A 85 -9.78 11.81 4.85
N PRO A 86 -11.01 12.24 4.52
CA PRO A 86 -11.41 13.62 4.72
C PRO A 86 -11.48 13.93 6.23
N ARG A 87 -11.51 15.21 6.59
CA ARG A 87 -11.57 15.65 8.00
C ARG A 87 -12.74 15.06 8.79
N THR A 88 -13.83 14.70 8.13
CA THR A 88 -14.99 14.06 8.77
C THR A 88 -14.70 12.64 9.30
N HIS A 89 -13.65 11.99 8.80
CA HIS A 89 -13.19 10.67 9.24
C HIS A 89 -11.78 10.75 9.84
N SER A 90 -11.52 11.80 10.64
CA SER A 90 -10.21 12.03 11.25
C SER A 90 -9.79 10.93 12.24
N HIS A 91 -10.73 10.12 12.70
CA HIS A 91 -10.49 8.96 13.55
C HIS A 91 -9.77 7.82 12.80
N ILE A 92 -9.79 7.79 11.46
CA ILE A 92 -9.08 6.78 10.68
C ILE A 92 -7.56 7.01 10.77
N ASN A 93 -6.85 5.95 11.16
CA ASN A 93 -5.40 5.90 11.33
C ASN A 93 -4.75 4.84 10.43
N CYS A 94 -5.50 3.86 9.94
CA CYS A 94 -4.99 2.81 9.04
C CYS A 94 -5.91 2.65 7.84
N MET A 95 -5.35 2.66 6.63
CA MET A 95 -6.09 2.32 5.42
C MET A 95 -5.46 1.13 4.74
N VAL A 96 -6.27 0.10 4.52
CA VAL A 96 -5.84 -1.17 3.95
C VAL A 96 -6.72 -1.57 2.78
N THR A 97 -6.27 -2.58 2.03
CA THR A 97 -7.01 -3.15 0.91
C THR A 97 -7.16 -4.65 1.07
N ASN A 98 -8.24 -5.21 0.53
CA ASN A 98 -8.41 -6.65 0.42
C ASN A 98 -8.22 -7.10 -1.04
N ASP A 99 -7.61 -8.28 -1.21
CA ASP A 99 -7.70 -9.04 -2.44
C ASP A 99 -8.67 -10.21 -2.29
N HIS A 100 -8.73 -11.09 -3.30
CA HIS A 100 -9.59 -12.28 -3.32
C HIS A 100 -9.35 -13.28 -2.16
N ARG A 101 -8.33 -13.08 -1.33
CA ARG A 101 -7.96 -13.94 -0.20
C ARG A 101 -8.01 -13.22 1.15
N GLY A 102 -8.52 -11.99 1.23
CA GLY A 102 -8.53 -11.17 2.45
C GLY A 102 -7.53 -10.02 2.36
N LEU A 103 -7.00 -9.57 3.49
CA LEU A 103 -6.06 -8.43 3.57
C LEU A 103 -4.88 -8.63 2.60
N ASN A 104 -4.52 -7.55 1.90
CA ASN A 104 -3.25 -7.43 1.18
C ASN A 104 -2.48 -6.23 1.72
N ASN A 105 -1.37 -6.47 2.42
CA ASN A 105 -0.56 -5.42 3.06
C ASN A 105 0.67 -5.01 2.22
N GLY A 106 0.62 -5.24 0.91
CA GLY A 106 1.68 -4.81 0.00
C GLY A 106 1.73 -3.31 -0.23
N VAL A 107 0.57 -2.64 -0.15
CA VAL A 107 0.49 -1.17 -0.04
C VAL A 107 -0.58 -0.81 0.96
N PHE A 108 -0.24 0.01 1.95
CA PHE A 108 -1.19 0.49 2.96
C PHE A 108 -0.67 1.77 3.63
N PHE A 109 -1.59 2.51 4.27
CA PHE A 109 -1.33 3.81 4.87
C PHE A 109 -1.47 3.70 6.38
N LEU A 110 -0.57 4.37 7.11
CA LEU A 110 -0.62 4.53 8.56
C LEU A 110 -0.40 5.99 8.93
N ARG A 111 -1.27 6.55 9.77
CA ARG A 111 -1.07 7.87 10.36
C ARG A 111 0.10 7.81 11.34
N VAL A 112 0.90 8.86 11.41
CA VAL A 112 1.91 9.03 12.46
C VAL A 112 1.20 9.42 13.76
N CYS A 113 0.89 8.42 14.58
CA CYS A 113 0.26 8.58 15.89
C CYS A 113 0.59 7.39 16.81
N ASP A 114 0.29 7.52 18.10
CA ASP A 114 0.46 6.48 19.12
C ASP A 114 -0.33 5.20 18.80
N TRP A 115 -1.54 5.34 18.24
CA TRP A 115 -2.35 4.20 17.79
C TRP A 115 -1.59 3.31 16.81
N SER A 116 -0.89 3.90 15.83
CA SER A 116 -0.12 3.16 14.83
C SER A 116 1.12 2.48 15.44
N VAL A 117 1.73 3.11 16.46
CA VAL A 117 2.82 2.51 17.24
C VAL A 117 2.32 1.26 17.97
N TRP A 118 1.14 1.32 18.60
CA TRP A 118 0.54 0.17 19.26
C TRP A 118 0.18 -0.95 18.30
N LEU A 119 -0.36 -0.63 17.13
CA LEU A 119 -0.67 -1.62 16.10
C LEU A 119 0.62 -2.34 15.63
N MET A 120 1.68 -1.61 15.28
CA MET A 120 2.93 -2.23 14.82
C MET A 120 3.65 -3.00 15.94
N THR A 121 3.56 -2.52 17.18
CA THR A 121 4.06 -3.25 18.37
C THR A 121 3.30 -4.56 18.56
N ALA A 122 1.97 -4.54 18.45
CA ALA A 122 1.12 -5.72 18.53
C ALA A 122 1.42 -6.71 17.39
N CYS A 123 1.64 -6.22 16.16
CA CYS A 123 2.07 -7.06 15.04
C CYS A 123 3.37 -7.82 15.37
N LEU A 124 4.39 -7.16 15.90
CA LEU A 124 5.64 -7.81 16.30
C LEU A 124 5.43 -8.78 17.47
N GLY A 125 4.61 -8.40 18.45
CA GLY A 125 4.23 -9.26 19.57
C GLY A 125 3.54 -10.55 19.10
N TYR A 126 2.74 -10.48 18.04
CA TYR A 126 2.04 -11.60 17.43
C TYR A 126 2.99 -12.73 16.98
N GLN A 127 4.21 -12.39 16.56
CA GLN A 127 5.23 -13.37 16.19
C GLN A 127 5.72 -14.19 17.40
N ASN A 128 5.94 -13.51 18.52
CA ASN A 128 6.62 -14.01 19.72
C ASN A 128 5.68 -14.63 20.76
N ALA A 129 4.41 -14.22 20.77
CA ALA A 129 3.46 -14.70 21.74
C ALA A 129 3.03 -16.14 21.41
N GLY A 130 3.11 -17.04 22.39
CA GLY A 130 2.38 -18.32 22.42
C GLY A 130 0.84 -18.16 22.37
N CYS A 131 0.35 -16.94 22.10
CA CYS A 131 -1.04 -16.53 21.93
C CYS A 131 -1.54 -16.69 20.49
N ARG A 132 -0.84 -17.44 19.63
CA ARG A 132 -1.39 -17.78 18.31
C ARG A 132 -2.68 -18.57 18.52
N PRO A 133 -3.84 -18.13 18.01
CA PRO A 133 -4.97 -19.04 17.88
C PRO A 133 -4.51 -20.26 17.08
N PRO A 134 -4.93 -21.49 17.45
CA PRO A 134 -4.46 -22.70 16.81
C PRO A 134 -4.76 -22.65 15.30
N GLY A 135 -3.71 -22.47 14.49
CA GLY A 135 -3.80 -22.32 13.05
C GLY A 135 -2.53 -21.75 12.44
N LYS A 136 -2.23 -22.11 11.19
CA LYS A 136 -1.17 -21.44 10.43
C LYS A 136 -1.68 -20.08 9.98
N LEU A 137 -0.96 -19.01 10.31
CA LEU A 137 -1.16 -17.71 9.66
C LEU A 137 -1.14 -17.92 8.13
N ARG A 138 -2.14 -17.37 7.43
CA ARG A 138 -2.25 -17.47 5.96
C ARG A 138 -0.94 -17.02 5.28
N THR A 139 -0.37 -15.95 5.83
CA THR A 139 0.89 -15.29 5.50
C THR A 139 1.36 -14.57 6.75
N GLU A 140 2.67 -14.57 7.07
CA GLU A 140 3.26 -14.12 8.34
C GLU A 140 2.73 -12.78 8.90
N ASP A 141 3.34 -11.65 8.52
CA ASP A 141 2.98 -10.31 9.01
C ASP A 141 1.58 -9.89 8.54
N GLN A 142 1.21 -10.22 7.30
CA GLN A 142 -0.09 -9.89 6.74
C GLN A 142 -1.24 -10.54 7.51
N GLY A 143 -1.11 -11.82 7.90
CA GLY A 143 -2.14 -12.50 8.68
C GLY A 143 -2.24 -11.97 10.10
N ALA A 144 -1.10 -11.57 10.70
CA ALA A 144 -1.12 -10.91 11.99
C ALA A 144 -1.83 -9.55 11.93
N LEU A 145 -1.51 -8.73 10.92
CA LEU A 145 -2.17 -7.46 10.70
C LEU A 145 -3.68 -7.63 10.45
N GLU A 146 -4.08 -8.60 9.63
CA GLU A 146 -5.48 -8.93 9.32
C GLU A 146 -6.28 -9.28 10.58
N ASN A 147 -5.70 -10.08 11.47
CA ASN A 147 -6.34 -10.43 12.74
C ASN A 147 -6.43 -9.22 13.67
N LEU A 148 -5.33 -8.47 13.86
CA LEU A 148 -5.27 -7.34 14.77
C LEU A 148 -6.25 -6.23 14.39
N ILE A 149 -6.33 -5.85 13.11
CA ILE A 149 -7.28 -4.81 12.67
C ILE A 149 -8.75 -5.24 12.77
N SER A 150 -9.02 -6.53 13.05
CA SER A 150 -10.36 -7.04 13.32
C SER A 150 -10.71 -7.02 14.81
N GLU A 151 -9.75 -6.75 15.70
CA GLU A 151 -9.97 -6.63 17.15
C GLU A 151 -10.54 -5.25 17.49
N ASP A 152 -11.41 -5.17 18.51
CA ASP A 152 -12.09 -3.94 18.94
C ASP A 152 -11.12 -2.78 19.22
N GLN A 153 -9.89 -3.08 19.63
CA GLN A 153 -8.84 -2.08 19.87
C GLN A 153 -8.43 -1.32 18.59
N PHE A 154 -8.51 -1.95 17.42
CA PHE A 154 -7.97 -1.41 16.17
C PHE A 154 -9.00 -1.26 15.05
N SER A 155 -10.12 -1.97 15.12
CA SER A 155 -11.13 -1.99 14.06
C SER A 155 -11.75 -0.62 13.79
N ASN A 156 -12.10 0.13 14.84
CA ASN A 156 -12.74 1.45 14.72
C ASN A 156 -11.87 2.52 14.07
N ASN A 157 -10.55 2.35 14.01
CA ASN A 157 -9.62 3.32 13.40
C ASN A 157 -9.02 2.79 12.08
N THR A 158 -9.50 1.66 11.58
CA THR A 158 -9.05 1.03 10.34
C THR A 158 -10.16 1.05 9.30
N ILE A 159 -9.82 1.39 8.05
CA ILE A 159 -10.76 1.35 6.94
C ILE A 159 -10.22 0.47 5.80
N HIS A 160 -11.10 -0.36 5.25
CA HIS A 160 -10.84 -1.09 4.02
C HIS A 160 -11.32 -0.27 2.82
N VAL A 161 -10.40 0.07 1.91
CA VAL A 161 -10.72 0.81 0.68
C VAL A 161 -10.60 -0.08 -0.56
N PRO A 162 -11.17 0.33 -1.71
CA PRO A 162 -11.07 -0.44 -2.94
C PRO A 162 -9.60 -0.73 -3.31
N GLN A 163 -9.30 -2.00 -3.60
CA GLN A 163 -7.93 -2.45 -3.90
C GLN A 163 -7.25 -1.64 -5.01
N ARG A 164 -8.01 -1.24 -6.04
CA ARG A 164 -7.50 -0.47 -7.18
C ARG A 164 -7.05 0.96 -6.84
N TRP A 165 -7.36 1.46 -5.64
CA TRP A 165 -6.89 2.78 -5.24
C TRP A 165 -5.37 2.86 -5.29
N PHE A 166 -4.70 1.91 -4.64
CA PHE A 166 -3.24 1.90 -4.51
C PHE A 166 -2.64 0.50 -4.36
N ASN A 167 -3.36 -0.57 -4.71
CA ASN A 167 -2.85 -1.94 -4.56
C ASN A 167 -3.34 -2.88 -5.69
N ALA A 168 -3.55 -2.32 -6.89
CA ALA A 168 -4.10 -3.02 -8.03
C ALA A 168 -3.16 -4.13 -8.55
N PHE A 169 -3.71 -5.27 -8.96
CA PHE A 169 -2.93 -6.33 -9.59
C PHE A 169 -2.72 -6.07 -11.09
N ALA A 170 -1.70 -6.68 -11.68
CA ALA A 170 -1.43 -6.56 -13.12
C ALA A 170 -2.60 -7.02 -14.01
N GLY A 171 -3.42 -7.95 -13.50
CA GLY A 171 -4.52 -8.54 -14.25
C GLY A 171 -4.07 -9.42 -15.40
N TYR A 172 -5.01 -9.74 -16.29
CA TYR A 172 -4.75 -10.52 -17.49
C TYR A 172 -4.55 -9.57 -18.66
N ARG A 173 -3.31 -9.50 -19.16
CA ARG A 173 -2.94 -8.64 -20.29
C ARG A 173 -2.40 -9.44 -21.45
N ASP A 174 -2.46 -8.86 -22.64
CA ASP A 174 -1.80 -9.39 -23.84
C ASP A 174 -0.27 -9.21 -23.76
N SER A 175 0.45 -9.66 -24.80
CA SER A 175 1.91 -9.54 -24.84
C SER A 175 2.41 -8.09 -24.87
N THR A 176 1.56 -7.15 -25.29
CA THR A 176 1.89 -5.71 -25.32
C THR A 176 1.65 -5.02 -23.98
N LEU A 177 0.92 -5.66 -23.07
CA LEU A 177 0.39 -5.12 -21.81
C LEU A 177 -0.69 -4.04 -21.96
N LEU A 178 -0.93 -3.56 -23.19
CA LEU A 178 -1.85 -2.46 -23.47
C LEU A 178 -3.30 -2.93 -23.57
N LYS A 179 -3.56 -4.24 -23.74
CA LYS A 179 -4.91 -4.77 -23.83
C LYS A 179 -5.20 -5.73 -22.70
N THR A 180 -6.29 -5.48 -21.99
CA THR A 180 -6.87 -6.44 -21.04
C THR A 180 -7.49 -7.60 -21.79
N THR A 181 -7.02 -8.81 -21.52
CA THR A 181 -7.54 -10.05 -22.13
C THR A 181 -8.66 -10.67 -21.29
N LYS A 182 -8.73 -10.33 -20.00
CA LYS A 182 -9.83 -10.71 -19.11
C LYS A 182 -9.99 -9.67 -18.01
N GLU A 183 -11.18 -9.09 -17.93
CA GLU A 183 -11.51 -8.10 -16.91
C GLU A 183 -11.57 -8.73 -15.52
N LYS A 184 -10.96 -8.03 -14.56
CA LYS A 184 -11.06 -8.32 -13.14
C LYS A 184 -11.13 -6.99 -12.39
N PRO A 185 -12.08 -6.81 -11.44
CA PRO A 185 -12.30 -5.52 -10.78
C PRO A 185 -11.07 -4.93 -10.07
N ASN A 186 -10.16 -5.78 -9.61
CA ASN A 186 -8.94 -5.39 -8.90
C ASN A 186 -7.70 -5.29 -9.80
N SER A 187 -7.86 -5.41 -11.12
CA SER A 187 -6.75 -5.25 -12.05
C SER A 187 -6.54 -3.79 -12.40
N VAL A 188 -5.28 -3.39 -12.44
CA VAL A 188 -4.85 -2.06 -12.85
C VAL A 188 -5.43 -1.73 -14.22
N THR A 189 -5.89 -0.50 -14.40
CA THR A 189 -6.29 0.08 -15.68
C THR A 189 -5.49 1.34 -15.97
N GLU A 190 -5.57 1.80 -17.21
CA GLU A 190 -5.03 3.06 -17.68
C GLU A 190 -5.50 4.22 -16.76
N GLY A 191 -4.54 5.04 -16.32
CA GLY A 191 -4.78 6.14 -15.37
C GLY A 191 -4.59 5.76 -13.88
N ASP A 192 -4.58 4.48 -13.52
CA ASP A 192 -4.32 4.05 -12.14
C ASP A 192 -2.88 4.37 -11.71
N LEU A 193 -2.69 4.66 -10.42
CA LEU A 193 -1.41 5.07 -9.82
C LEU A 193 -0.31 4.01 -10.02
N LEU A 194 -0.60 2.75 -9.70
CA LEU A 194 0.41 1.70 -9.56
C LEU A 194 -0.11 0.31 -9.88
N VAL A 195 0.83 -0.63 -10.02
CA VAL A 195 0.57 -2.06 -10.18
C VAL A 195 1.43 -2.88 -9.22
N HIS A 196 0.83 -3.87 -8.58
CA HIS A 196 1.45 -4.78 -7.61
C HIS A 196 1.55 -6.21 -8.17
N PHE A 197 2.75 -6.79 -8.09
CA PHE A 197 3.09 -8.14 -8.58
C PHE A 197 3.15 -9.19 -7.46
N ALA A 198 2.13 -9.18 -6.60
CA ALA A 198 1.96 -10.13 -5.51
C ALA A 198 1.97 -11.59 -5.98
N GLY A 199 2.51 -12.50 -5.16
CA GLY A 199 2.43 -13.94 -5.38
C GLY A 199 3.62 -14.56 -6.13
N ASN A 200 3.43 -14.91 -7.42
CA ASN A 200 4.27 -15.88 -8.13
C ASN A 200 5.72 -15.39 -8.34
N LYS A 201 6.62 -15.83 -7.47
CA LYS A 201 8.05 -15.47 -7.49
C LYS A 201 8.76 -15.87 -8.78
N GLN A 202 8.34 -16.94 -9.45
CA GLN A 202 9.06 -17.50 -10.61
C GLN A 202 8.96 -16.59 -11.83
N THR A 203 7.79 -15.99 -12.08
CA THR A 203 7.53 -15.14 -13.25
C THR A 203 7.53 -13.65 -12.93
N ARG A 204 7.65 -13.29 -11.64
CA ARG A 204 7.58 -11.91 -11.16
C ARG A 204 8.60 -11.01 -11.86
N ILE A 205 9.87 -11.41 -11.89
CA ILE A 205 10.96 -10.59 -12.42
C ILE A 205 10.72 -10.26 -13.90
N ASP A 206 10.35 -11.25 -14.71
CA ASP A 206 10.05 -11.07 -16.12
C ASP A 206 8.83 -10.19 -16.34
N THR A 207 7.79 -10.39 -15.52
CA THR A 207 6.55 -9.62 -15.59
C THR A 207 6.81 -8.16 -15.22
N MET A 208 7.44 -7.91 -14.07
CA MET A 208 7.86 -6.57 -13.64
C MET A 208 8.74 -5.89 -14.68
N THR A 209 9.67 -6.61 -15.30
CA THR A 209 10.55 -6.04 -16.32
C THR A 209 9.76 -5.52 -17.52
N LYS A 210 8.71 -6.23 -17.96
CA LYS A 210 7.83 -5.79 -19.05
C LYS A 210 7.02 -4.55 -18.65
N TRP A 211 6.44 -4.54 -17.45
CA TRP A 211 5.67 -3.41 -16.94
C TRP A 211 6.53 -2.17 -16.66
N LEU A 212 7.75 -2.33 -16.17
CA LEU A 212 8.72 -1.25 -16.04
C LEU A 212 9.00 -0.58 -17.38
N ARG A 213 9.23 -1.36 -18.44
CA ARG A 213 9.42 -0.83 -19.80
C ARG A 213 8.18 -0.09 -20.31
N LEU A 214 6.98 -0.42 -19.83
CA LEU A 214 5.76 0.31 -20.16
C LEU A 214 5.67 1.62 -19.38
N SER A 215 5.92 1.59 -18.07
CA SER A 215 5.94 2.77 -17.20
C SER A 215 6.97 3.81 -17.68
N GLU A 216 8.19 3.36 -18.03
CA GLU A 216 9.28 4.22 -18.53
C GLU A 216 9.00 4.86 -19.90
N LYS A 217 7.94 4.44 -20.62
CA LYS A 217 7.51 5.10 -21.86
C LYS A 217 6.69 6.35 -21.62
N HIS A 218 6.20 6.59 -20.40
CA HIS A 218 5.38 7.76 -20.04
C HIS A 218 4.21 7.96 -21.02
N LEU A 219 3.49 6.86 -21.34
CA LEU A 219 2.41 6.93 -22.32
C LEU A 219 1.27 7.81 -21.80
N PRO A 220 0.74 8.76 -22.61
CA PRO A 220 -0.33 9.66 -22.17
C PRO A 220 -1.59 8.94 -21.67
N ALA A 221 -1.89 7.77 -22.22
CA ALA A 221 -3.02 6.95 -21.78
C ALA A 221 -2.87 6.42 -20.34
N TRP A 222 -1.62 6.21 -19.88
CA TRP A 222 -1.35 5.75 -18.52
C TRP A 222 -1.14 6.92 -17.55
N GLU A 223 -0.54 8.01 -18.00
CA GLU A 223 -0.27 9.21 -17.19
C GLU A 223 -1.33 10.31 -17.34
N LEU A 224 -2.57 9.93 -17.05
CA LEU A 224 -3.69 10.87 -17.00
C LEU A 224 -3.54 11.85 -15.83
N ASP A 225 -3.92 13.11 -16.04
CA ASP A 225 -4.01 14.06 -14.93
C ASP A 225 -5.09 13.58 -13.94
N LEU A 226 -4.92 13.87 -12.65
CA LEU A 226 -5.86 13.41 -11.62
C LEU A 226 -7.33 13.74 -11.93
N LYS A 227 -7.61 14.90 -12.54
CA LYS A 227 -8.95 15.35 -12.92
C LYS A 227 -9.60 14.47 -14.02
N ASP A 228 -8.79 13.81 -14.83
CA ASP A 228 -9.20 12.97 -15.96
C ASP A 228 -9.26 11.49 -15.56
N THR A 229 -8.86 11.17 -14.33
CA THR A 229 -9.03 9.84 -13.73
C THR A 229 -10.37 9.69 -13.01
N TRP A 230 -10.68 8.45 -12.64
CA TRP A 230 -11.87 8.10 -11.86
C TRP A 230 -11.72 8.37 -10.35
N TYR A 231 -10.49 8.58 -9.85
CA TYR A 231 -10.20 8.67 -8.41
C TYR A 231 -11.07 9.66 -7.66
N ARG A 232 -11.15 10.91 -8.12
CA ARG A 232 -11.91 11.96 -7.41
C ARG A 232 -13.38 11.60 -7.21
N LYS A 233 -14.02 11.06 -8.25
CA LYS A 233 -15.44 10.71 -8.23
C LYS A 233 -15.69 9.50 -7.32
N ASP A 234 -14.82 8.50 -7.40
CA ASP A 234 -14.96 7.26 -6.64
C ASP A 234 -14.65 7.46 -5.15
N ILE A 235 -13.56 8.14 -4.83
CA ILE A 235 -13.14 8.46 -3.46
C ILE A 235 -14.20 9.31 -2.77
N LYS A 236 -14.70 10.35 -3.43
CA LYS A 236 -15.80 11.18 -2.89
C LYS A 236 -17.02 10.32 -2.54
N ARG A 237 -17.45 9.47 -3.48
CA ARG A 237 -18.60 8.59 -3.28
C ARG A 237 -18.38 7.61 -2.12
N PHE A 238 -17.19 7.03 -2.02
CA PHE A 238 -16.83 6.09 -0.95
C PHE A 238 -16.97 6.74 0.43
N TRP A 239 -16.42 7.94 0.62
CA TRP A 239 -16.50 8.62 1.92
C TRP A 239 -17.92 9.11 2.24
N GLU A 240 -18.70 9.53 1.23
CA GLU A 240 -20.12 9.86 1.42
C GLU A 240 -20.95 8.66 1.91
N SER A 241 -20.71 7.47 1.35
CA SER A 241 -21.40 6.26 1.81
C SER A 241 -20.99 5.82 3.21
N ASN A 242 -19.71 5.94 3.57
CA ASN A 242 -19.23 5.53 4.90
C ASN A 242 -19.62 6.53 6.01
N SER A 243 -19.75 7.82 5.70
CA SER A 243 -20.29 8.81 6.66
C SER A 243 -21.72 8.48 7.10
N THR A 244 -22.52 7.92 6.17
CA THR A 244 -23.93 7.60 6.43
C THR A 244 -24.05 6.35 7.31
N SER A 245 -23.14 5.40 7.16
CA SER A 245 -23.08 4.18 7.98
C SER A 245 -22.64 4.47 9.42
N GLU A 246 -21.67 5.38 9.61
CA GLU A 246 -21.23 5.80 10.96
C GLU A 246 -22.29 6.59 11.72
N ALA A 247 -23.14 7.36 11.03
CA ALA A 247 -24.22 8.10 11.68
C ALA A 247 -25.40 7.21 12.16
N GLN A 248 -25.42 5.94 11.75
CA GLN A 248 -26.49 4.97 12.06
C GLN A 248 -26.08 3.90 13.08
N SER A 249 -24.80 3.86 13.49
CA SER A 249 -24.24 2.99 14.54
C SER A 249 -24.11 3.72 15.86
#